data_AF-A0A257CSP2-F1
#
_entry.id   AF-A0A257CSP2-F1
#
_cell.length_a   1.000
_cell.length_b   1.000
_cell.length_c   1.000
_cell.angle_alpha   90.00
_cell.angle_beta   90.00
_cell.angle_gamma   90.00
#
_symmetry.space_group_name_H-M   'P 1'
#
loop_
_entity.id
_entity.type
_entity.pdbx_description
1 polymer ?
#
loop_
_entity_poly.entity_id
_entity_poly.type
_entity_poly.pdbx_seq_one_letter_code
_entity_poly.pdbx_strand_id
1 'polypeptide(L)'
;MCNRQGREEAFTIGPDGHVWCFFPDAADTEFADYSLASLGMPADHLTVARDAFGCLVVIAVKGLSVCYRVENETAEGARAVNPPARWSEVGYAPLPAITGAVSVRRVFTQNDCGLRVAAIIDVQDEPGHSAFTMAYCQWKVNGTNAFRTSLSASKRAL
;
A
#
# COMPACT_ATOMS: atom_id res chain seq x y z
N MET A 1 8.49 2.73 9.30
CA MET A 1 8.91 3.64 8.21
C MET A 1 8.82 5.06 8.73
N CYS A 2 9.81 5.92 8.47
CA CYS A 2 9.74 7.29 8.98
C CYS A 2 8.79 8.16 8.14
N ASN A 3 7.98 8.99 8.80
CA ASN A 3 7.26 10.07 8.13
C ASN A 3 8.20 11.19 7.66
N ARG A 4 7.64 12.23 7.04
CA ARG A 4 8.41 13.37 6.51
C ARG A 4 9.18 14.14 7.60
N GLN A 5 8.73 14.09 8.85
CA GLN A 5 9.41 14.70 9.99
C GLN A 5 10.49 13.79 10.60
N GLY A 6 10.80 12.66 9.97
CA GLY A 6 11.83 11.71 10.42
C GLY A 6 11.37 10.80 11.56
N ARG A 7 10.10 10.86 11.95
CA ARG A 7 9.58 10.07 13.08
C ARG A 7 9.16 8.68 12.62
N GLU A 8 9.54 7.64 13.35
CA GLU A 8 9.16 6.28 13.01
C GLU A 8 7.66 6.03 13.19
N GLU A 9 7.08 5.39 12.19
CA GLU A 9 5.69 4.93 12.21
C GLU A 9 5.59 3.46 11.84
N ALA A 10 4.62 2.79 12.44
CA ALA A 10 4.29 1.41 12.12
C ALA A 10 2.92 1.35 11.44
N PHE A 11 2.81 0.48 10.45
CA PHE A 11 1.56 0.20 9.75
C PHE A 11 1.26 -1.28 9.86
N THR A 12 0.02 -1.61 10.18
CA THR A 12 -0.40 -3.00 10.37
C THR A 12 -1.83 -3.22 9.88
N ILE A 13 -2.18 -4.48 9.73
CA ILE A 13 -3.56 -4.92 9.54
C ILE A 13 -4.11 -5.27 10.92
N GLY A 14 -5.17 -4.58 11.33
CA GLY A 14 -5.84 -4.80 12.60
C GLY A 14 -6.68 -6.09 12.61
N PRO A 15 -7.17 -6.52 13.79
CA PRO A 15 -8.07 -7.67 13.91
C PRO A 15 -9.42 -7.46 13.21
N ASP A 16 -9.79 -6.20 12.93
CA ASP A 16 -10.94 -5.81 12.12
C ASP A 16 -10.69 -5.95 10.60
N GLY A 17 -9.50 -6.40 10.19
CA GLY A 17 -9.10 -6.57 8.79
C GLY A 17 -8.87 -5.25 8.05
N HIS A 18 -8.64 -4.14 8.76
CA HIS A 18 -8.36 -2.82 8.19
C HIS A 18 -6.95 -2.34 8.52
N VAL A 19 -6.44 -1.40 7.73
CA VAL A 19 -5.11 -0.80 7.97
C VAL A 19 -5.15 0.22 9.08
N TRP A 20 -4.19 0.10 9.99
CA TRP A 20 -3.94 1.01 11.11
C TRP A 20 -2.52 1.56 11.05
N CYS A 21 -2.37 2.81 11.50
CA CYS A 21 -1.09 3.51 11.63
C CYS A 21 -0.85 3.89 13.08
N PHE A 22 0.32 3.53 13.60
CA PHE A 22 0.85 3.94 14.90
C PHE A 22 1.95 4.96 14.68
N PHE A 23 1.82 6.13 15.29
CA PHE A 23 2.73 7.25 15.07
C PHE A 23 2.95 8.08 16.34
N PRO A 24 4.12 8.69 16.51
CA PRO A 24 4.45 9.44 17.72
C PRO A 24 3.82 10.83 17.76
N ASP A 25 3.25 11.18 18.91
CA ASP A 25 2.52 12.43 19.15
C ASP A 25 3.44 13.64 19.42
N ALA A 26 4.67 13.40 19.88
CA ALA A 26 5.62 14.44 20.26
C ALA A 26 6.95 14.32 19.49
N ALA A 27 7.60 15.47 19.28
CA ALA A 27 8.89 15.57 18.60
C ALA A 27 10.08 15.36 19.54
N ASP A 28 9.89 15.46 20.86
CA ASP A 28 10.96 15.98 21.73
C ASP A 28 10.92 15.46 23.19
N THR A 29 10.45 14.23 23.42
CA THR A 29 10.50 13.62 24.76
C THR A 29 11.19 12.27 24.73
N GLU A 30 11.96 11.98 25.78
CA GLU A 30 12.71 10.74 26.04
C GLU A 30 11.82 9.48 25.95
N PHE A 31 10.50 9.67 26.08
CA PHE A 31 9.44 8.71 25.75
C PHE A 31 8.43 9.39 24.83
N ALA A 32 8.21 8.83 23.63
CA ALA A 32 7.16 9.30 22.72
C ALA A 32 5.84 8.63 23.07
N ASP A 33 4.79 9.41 23.35
CA ASP A 33 3.41 8.93 23.31
C ASP A 33 3.07 8.54 21.87
N TYR A 34 2.32 7.46 21.70
CA TYR A 34 1.89 6.95 20.38
C TYR A 34 0.39 7.10 20.21
N SER A 35 0.00 7.71 19.10
CA SER A 35 -1.37 7.70 18.62
C SER A 35 -1.61 6.57 17.64
N LEU A 36 -2.88 6.17 17.56
CA LEU A 36 -3.38 5.16 16.65
C LEU A 36 -4.47 5.77 15.75
N ALA A 37 -4.31 5.62 14.43
CA ALA A 37 -5.31 6.05 13.46
C ALA A 37 -5.68 4.91 12.51
N SER A 38 -6.98 4.73 12.28
CA SER A 38 -7.47 3.87 11.21
C SER A 38 -7.34 4.59 9.87
N LEU A 39 -6.85 3.87 8.86
CA LEU A 39 -6.84 4.36 7.48
C LEU A 39 -8.09 3.92 6.71
N GLY A 40 -8.98 3.13 7.31
CA GLY A 40 -10.26 2.73 6.71
C GLY A 40 -10.12 1.84 5.46
N MET A 41 -8.95 1.25 5.23
CA MET A 41 -8.67 0.41 4.06
C MET A 41 -8.68 -1.07 4.45
N PRO A 42 -9.58 -1.90 3.91
CA PRO A 42 -9.55 -3.33 4.13
C PRO A 42 -8.27 -3.97 3.53
N ALA A 43 -7.67 -4.93 4.23
CA ALA A 43 -6.43 -5.56 3.78
C ALA A 43 -6.25 -7.00 4.25
N ASP A 44 -5.75 -7.85 3.35
CA ASP A 44 -5.07 -9.13 3.60
C ASP A 44 -3.54 -8.94 3.47
N HIS A 45 -3.11 -8.00 2.62
CA HIS A 45 -1.71 -7.61 2.43
C HIS A 45 -1.54 -6.10 2.47
N LEU A 46 -0.38 -5.67 2.93
CA LEU A 46 -0.04 -4.27 3.12
C LEU A 46 1.41 -4.02 2.70
N THR A 47 1.65 -2.89 2.06
CA THR A 47 2.98 -2.35 1.86
C THR A 47 2.96 -0.83 1.96
N VAL A 48 4.10 -0.25 2.32
CA VAL A 48 4.27 1.18 2.49
C VAL A 48 5.54 1.60 1.76
N ALA A 49 5.49 2.77 1.13
CA ALA A 49 6.61 3.35 0.42
C ALA A 49 6.52 4.88 0.44
N ARG A 50 7.45 5.54 -0.25
CA ARG A 50 7.40 6.99 -0.50
C ARG A 50 7.13 7.28 -1.96
N ASP A 51 6.40 8.34 -2.27
CA ASP A 51 6.33 8.84 -3.64
C ASP A 51 7.53 9.73 -4.00
N ALA A 52 7.47 10.35 -5.18
CA ALA A 52 8.53 11.24 -5.68
C ALA A 52 8.70 12.53 -4.85
N PHE A 53 7.68 12.93 -4.08
CA PHE A 53 7.77 14.08 -3.18
C PHE A 53 8.23 13.69 -1.78
N GLY A 54 8.33 12.39 -1.47
CA GLY A 54 8.71 11.85 -0.17
C GLY A 54 7.52 11.59 0.75
N CYS A 55 6.28 11.73 0.26
CA CYS A 55 5.08 11.43 1.02
C CYS A 55 4.89 9.93 1.15
N LEU A 56 4.45 9.47 2.33
CA LEU A 56 4.11 8.06 2.51
C LEU A 56 2.94 7.65 1.61
N VAL A 57 3.06 6.51 0.95
CA VAL A 57 2.01 5.84 0.19
C VAL A 57 1.76 4.50 0.85
N VAL A 58 0.57 4.34 1.42
CA VAL A 58 0.13 3.11 2.06
C VAL A 58 -0.77 2.37 1.07
N ILE A 59 -0.39 1.14 0.71
CA ILE A 59 -1.10 0.33 -0.27
C ILE A 59 -1.65 -0.92 0.42
N ALA A 60 -2.96 -1.04 0.41
CA ALA A 60 -3.72 -2.11 1.01
C ALA A 60 -4.34 -2.98 -0.07
N VAL A 61 -4.28 -4.29 0.12
CA VAL A 61 -4.84 -5.25 -0.83
C VAL A 61 -5.74 -6.23 -0.10
N LYS A 62 -6.99 -6.38 -0.58
CA LYS A 62 -7.95 -7.38 -0.09
C LYS A 62 -8.55 -8.14 -1.26
N GLY A 63 -8.36 -9.46 -1.31
CA GLY A 63 -8.67 -10.27 -2.49
C GLY A 63 -7.94 -9.74 -3.74
N LEU A 64 -8.69 -9.22 -4.71
CA LEU A 64 -8.17 -8.59 -5.93
C LEU A 64 -8.32 -7.05 -5.95
N SER A 65 -8.77 -6.46 -4.84
CA SER A 65 -8.94 -5.02 -4.72
C SER A 65 -7.68 -4.40 -4.13
N VAL A 66 -7.11 -3.43 -4.84
CA VAL A 66 -5.99 -2.61 -4.34
C VAL A 66 -6.50 -1.20 -4.08
N CYS A 67 -6.37 -0.76 -2.84
CA CYS A 67 -6.67 0.61 -2.42
C CYS A 67 -5.45 1.24 -1.76
N TYR A 68 -5.46 2.56 -1.66
CA TYR A 68 -4.32 3.29 -1.13
C TYR A 68 -4.72 4.60 -0.47
N ARG A 69 -3.82 5.11 0.37
CA ARG A 69 -3.82 6.49 0.87
C ARG A 69 -2.44 7.09 0.74
N VAL A 70 -2.40 8.39 0.45
CA VAL A 70 -1.18 9.18 0.36
C VAL A 70 -1.15 10.17 1.50
N GLU A 71 -0.01 10.31 2.14
CA GLU A 71 0.24 11.34 3.13
C GLU A 71 0.23 12.71 2.46
N ASN A 72 -0.50 13.66 3.03
CA ASN A 72 -0.54 15.03 2.55
C ASN A 72 0.75 15.76 2.91
N GLU A 73 1.30 16.52 1.95
CA GLU A 73 2.59 17.21 2.08
C GLU A 73 2.63 18.18 3.28
N THR A 74 1.48 18.75 3.64
CA THR A 74 1.33 19.75 4.71
C THR A 74 0.91 19.15 6.05
N ALA A 75 0.93 17.82 6.20
CA ALA A 75 0.58 17.18 7.45
C ALA A 75 1.65 17.49 8.52
N GLU A 76 1.39 18.52 9.33
CA GLU A 76 2.02 18.69 10.63
C GLU A 76 1.40 17.67 11.60
N GLY A 77 2.20 17.04 12.44
CA GLY A 77 1.77 15.91 13.30
C GLY A 77 0.61 16.24 14.26
N ALA A 78 0.29 15.28 15.15
CA ALA A 78 -0.93 15.21 15.98
C ALA A 78 -1.38 16.46 16.76
N ARG A 79 -0.55 17.50 16.91
CA ARG A 79 -0.76 18.65 17.81
C ARG A 79 -1.18 19.96 17.13
N ALA A 80 -1.41 19.99 15.82
CA ALA A 80 -1.95 21.20 15.18
C ALA A 80 -3.39 21.46 15.66
N VAL A 81 -3.75 22.73 15.88
CA VAL A 81 -5.06 23.15 16.47
C VAL A 81 -6.23 22.89 15.51
N ASN A 82 -5.97 22.79 14.21
CA ASN A 82 -6.87 22.31 13.16
C ASN A 82 -6.02 21.74 12.01
N PRO A 83 -5.45 20.53 12.17
CA PRO A 83 -4.59 19.97 11.13
C PRO A 83 -5.45 19.69 9.89
N PRO A 84 -4.98 19.99 8.66
CA PRO A 84 -5.56 19.35 7.49
C PRO A 84 -5.51 17.83 7.68
N ALA A 85 -6.46 17.10 7.09
CA ALA A 85 -6.44 15.65 7.14
C ALA A 85 -5.05 15.16 6.72
N ARG A 86 -4.41 14.31 7.54
CA ARG A 86 -3.05 13.83 7.25
C ARG A 86 -3.01 12.94 6.02
N TRP A 87 -4.05 12.16 5.80
CA TRP A 87 -4.15 11.20 4.71
C TRP A 87 -5.16 11.70 3.68
N SER A 88 -4.89 11.39 2.41
CA SER A 88 -5.88 11.51 1.34
C SER A 88 -7.13 10.66 1.63
N GLU A 89 -8.20 10.93 0.89
CA GLU A 89 -9.27 9.96 0.71
C GLU A 89 -8.73 8.62 0.18
N VAL A 90 -9.53 7.55 0.34
CA VAL A 90 -9.16 6.23 -0.19
C VAL A 90 -9.17 6.27 -1.72
N GLY A 91 -8.00 6.06 -2.32
CA GLY A 91 -7.83 5.85 -3.75
C GLY A 91 -7.87 4.38 -4.12
N TYR A 92 -8.11 4.09 -5.40
CA TYR A 92 -8.14 2.73 -5.95
C TYR A 92 -7.18 2.58 -7.11
N ALA A 93 -6.46 1.46 -7.13
CA ALA A 93 -5.44 1.14 -8.13
C ALA A 93 -5.84 -0.18 -8.83
N PRO A 94 -6.69 -0.15 -9.87
CA PRO A 94 -7.27 -1.37 -10.40
C PRO A 94 -6.20 -2.33 -10.93
N LEU A 95 -6.36 -3.62 -10.62
CA LEU A 95 -5.63 -4.69 -11.27
C LEU A 95 -6.14 -4.87 -12.71
N PRO A 96 -5.27 -5.29 -13.66
CA PRO A 96 -5.73 -5.66 -14.99
C PRO A 96 -6.63 -6.89 -14.91
N ALA A 97 -7.55 -7.03 -15.86
CA ALA A 97 -8.33 -8.26 -16.00
C ALA A 97 -7.39 -9.44 -16.29
N ILE A 98 -7.35 -10.40 -15.38
CA ILE A 98 -6.55 -11.62 -15.48
C ILE A 98 -7.52 -12.81 -15.37
N THR A 99 -7.62 -13.60 -16.43
CA THR A 99 -8.40 -14.84 -16.41
C THR A 99 -7.88 -15.76 -15.30
N GLY A 100 -8.80 -16.34 -14.52
CA GLY A 100 -8.47 -17.26 -13.44
C GLY A 100 -7.87 -16.60 -12.18
N ALA A 101 -7.71 -15.27 -12.13
CA ALA A 101 -7.21 -14.61 -10.91
C ALA A 101 -8.18 -14.81 -9.74
N VAL A 102 -7.64 -15.23 -8.60
CA VAL A 102 -8.43 -15.52 -7.38
C VAL A 102 -8.09 -14.59 -6.22
N SER A 103 -6.81 -14.26 -6.04
CA SER A 103 -6.36 -13.38 -4.96
C SER A 103 -4.99 -12.79 -5.27
N VAL A 104 -4.65 -11.69 -4.62
CA VAL A 104 -3.26 -11.25 -4.50
C VAL A 104 -2.62 -12.06 -3.38
N ARG A 105 -1.46 -12.66 -3.64
CA ARG A 105 -0.64 -13.39 -2.67
C ARG A 105 0.31 -12.47 -1.90
N ARG A 106 0.80 -11.43 -2.58
CA ARG A 106 1.74 -10.46 -2.00
C ARG A 106 1.82 -9.18 -2.81
N VAL A 107 2.08 -8.06 -2.14
CA VAL A 107 2.35 -6.76 -2.76
C VAL A 107 3.73 -6.23 -2.30
N PHE A 108 4.44 -5.57 -3.21
CA PHE A 108 5.80 -5.07 -3.02
C PHE A 108 5.91 -3.64 -3.55
N THR A 109 6.84 -2.88 -2.97
CA THR A 109 7.21 -1.53 -3.40
C THR A 109 8.71 -1.42 -3.64
N GLN A 110 9.09 -0.56 -4.58
CA GLN A 110 10.48 -0.21 -4.86
C GLN A 110 10.59 1.29 -5.17
N ASN A 111 11.65 1.92 -4.64
CA ASN A 111 11.82 3.38 -4.56
C ASN A 111 13.11 3.89 -5.23
N ASP A 112 13.54 3.24 -6.31
CA ASP A 112 14.83 3.52 -6.97
C ASP A 112 14.74 4.57 -8.10
N CYS A 113 13.63 4.60 -8.85
CA CYS A 113 13.38 5.54 -9.95
C CYS A 113 11.93 6.03 -9.90
N GLY A 114 11.54 6.57 -8.75
CA GLY A 114 10.14 6.76 -8.37
C GLY A 114 9.52 5.49 -7.79
N LEU A 115 8.28 5.60 -7.31
CA LEU A 115 7.59 4.49 -6.68
C LEU A 115 7.08 3.49 -7.74
N ARG A 116 7.53 2.25 -7.63
CA ARG A 116 7.01 1.09 -8.35
C ARG A 116 6.32 0.15 -7.40
N VAL A 117 5.18 -0.37 -7.81
CA VAL A 117 4.38 -1.32 -7.03
C VAL A 117 4.23 -2.58 -7.85
N ALA A 118 4.43 -3.74 -7.24
CA ALA A 118 4.22 -5.04 -7.88
C ALA A 118 3.34 -5.93 -6.99
N ALA A 119 2.48 -6.72 -7.60
CA ALA A 119 1.61 -7.68 -6.94
C ALA A 119 1.79 -9.06 -7.59
N ILE A 120 2.00 -10.08 -6.76
CA ILE A 120 1.92 -11.49 -7.18
C ILE A 120 0.47 -11.93 -7.01
N ILE A 121 -0.12 -12.44 -8.08
CA ILE A 121 -1.54 -12.80 -8.16
C ILE A 121 -1.64 -14.30 -8.38
N ASP A 122 -2.43 -14.96 -7.55
CA ASP A 122 -2.74 -16.37 -7.70
C ASP A 122 -3.78 -16.56 -8.78
N VAL A 123 -3.50 -17.51 -9.67
CA VAL A 123 -4.33 -17.84 -10.83
C VAL A 123 -4.68 -19.31 -10.77
N GLN A 124 -5.95 -19.61 -10.98
CA GLN A 124 -6.50 -20.95 -11.04
C GLN A 124 -7.24 -21.12 -12.37
N ASP A 125 -6.53 -21.65 -13.37
CA ASP A 125 -7.08 -21.88 -14.71
C ASP A 125 -7.82 -23.23 -14.80
N GLU A 126 -7.39 -24.22 -14.01
CA GLU A 126 -8.03 -25.54 -13.93
C GLU A 126 -8.09 -26.04 -12.47
N PRO A 127 -9.06 -26.91 -12.13
CA PRO A 127 -9.11 -27.55 -10.82
C PRO A 127 -7.79 -28.29 -10.51
N GLY A 128 -7.11 -27.90 -9.43
CA GLY A 128 -5.84 -28.52 -9.01
C GLY A 128 -4.57 -27.90 -9.61
N HIS A 129 -4.68 -27.00 -10.59
CA HIS A 129 -3.53 -26.26 -11.13
C HIS A 129 -3.48 -24.85 -10.53
N SER A 130 -2.47 -24.60 -9.70
CA SER A 130 -2.15 -23.25 -9.19
C SER A 130 -0.99 -22.66 -9.98
N ALA A 131 -1.25 -21.52 -10.61
CA ALA A 131 -0.24 -20.68 -11.23
C ALA A 131 -0.17 -19.33 -10.50
N PHE A 132 0.83 -18.53 -10.84
CA PHE A 132 0.89 -17.14 -10.41
C PHE A 132 1.30 -16.26 -11.57
N THR A 133 0.78 -15.03 -11.56
CA THR A 133 1.21 -13.97 -12.47
C THR A 133 1.65 -12.75 -11.67
N MET A 134 2.31 -11.81 -12.34
CA MET A 134 2.72 -10.55 -11.74
C MET A 134 2.03 -9.39 -12.45
N ALA A 135 1.44 -8.52 -11.64
CA ALA A 135 1.00 -7.20 -12.09
C ALA A 135 1.90 -6.13 -11.47
N TYR A 136 2.15 -5.04 -12.19
CA TYR A 136 2.96 -3.93 -11.72
C TYR A 136 2.36 -2.58 -12.10
N CYS A 137 2.65 -1.57 -11.30
CA CYS A 137 2.21 -0.19 -11.48
C CYS A 137 3.41 0.74 -11.27
N GLN A 138 3.63 1.66 -12.20
CA GLN A 138 4.49 2.82 -11.95
C GLN A 138 3.61 3.89 -11.32
N TRP A 139 3.91 4.24 -10.07
CA TRP A 139 3.14 5.22 -9.33
C TRP A 139 3.27 6.61 -9.95
N LYS A 140 2.14 7.27 -10.07
CA LYS A 140 2.01 8.65 -10.52
C LYS A 140 1.35 9.46 -9.42
N VAL A 141 2.01 10.52 -9.00
CA VAL A 141 1.41 11.50 -8.10
C VAL A 141 0.25 12.18 -8.83
N ASN A 142 -0.93 12.19 -8.23
CA ASN A 142 -2.18 12.72 -8.80
C ASN A 142 -2.60 12.07 -10.14
N GLY A 143 -2.08 10.89 -10.46
CA GLY A 143 -2.37 10.16 -11.70
C GLY A 143 -3.19 8.91 -11.48
N THR A 144 -3.65 8.31 -12.59
CA THR A 144 -4.30 7.00 -12.58
C THR A 144 -3.26 5.89 -12.35
N ASN A 145 -3.28 5.33 -11.15
CA ASN A 145 -2.36 4.27 -10.70
C ASN A 145 -2.87 2.87 -11.06
N ALA A 146 -3.06 2.59 -12.35
CA ALA A 146 -3.53 1.28 -12.81
C ALA A 146 -2.37 0.29 -13.02
N PHE A 147 -2.56 -0.95 -12.56
CA PHE A 147 -1.60 -2.02 -12.77
C PHE A 147 -1.65 -2.58 -14.20
N ARG A 148 -0.54 -3.19 -14.62
CA ARG A 148 -0.35 -3.88 -15.90
C ARG A 148 0.28 -5.24 -15.64
N THR A 149 0.03 -6.23 -16.49
CA THR A 149 0.68 -7.54 -16.35
C THR A 149 2.05 -7.55 -17.03
N SER A 150 3.01 -8.30 -16.46
CA SER A 150 4.15 -8.78 -17.22
C SER A 150 3.75 -10.05 -17.99
N LEU A 151 4.31 -10.29 -19.18
CA LEU A 151 4.12 -11.56 -19.91
C LEU A 151 4.40 -12.75 -18.98
N SER A 152 3.47 -13.72 -18.91
CA SER A 152 3.56 -14.83 -17.96
C SER A 152 4.73 -15.76 -18.29
N ALA A 153 5.47 -16.17 -17.26
CA ALA A 153 6.43 -17.26 -17.36
C ALA A 153 5.72 -18.57 -17.04
N SER A 154 5.22 -19.28 -18.05
CA SER A 154 4.73 -20.65 -17.86
C SER A 154 5.92 -21.60 -17.70
N LYS A 155 6.22 -22.03 -16.47
CA LYS A 155 7.02 -23.25 -16.28
C LYS A 155 6.12 -24.44 -16.62
N ARG A 156 6.28 -25.01 -17.82
CA ARG A 156 5.85 -26.40 -18.07
C ARG A 156 6.71 -27.30 -17.20
N ALA A 157 6.09 -28.01 -16.26
CA ALA A 157 6.72 -29.21 -15.72
C ALA A 157 6.85 -30.21 -16.87
N LEU A 158 8.08 -30.69 -17.09
CA LEU A 158 8.41 -31.81 -17.98
C LEU A 158 7.99 -33.12 -17.31
#